data_AF-A0A7S1WR58-F1
#
_entry.id   AF-A0A7S1WR58-F1
#
_cell.length_a   1.000
_cell.length_b   1.000
_cell.length_c   1.000
_cell.angle_alpha   90.00
_cell.angle_beta   90.00
_cell.angle_gamma   90.00
#
_symmetry.space_group_name_H-M   'P 1'
#
loop_
_entity.id
_entity.type
_entity.pdbx_description
1 polymer ?
#
loop_
_entity_poly.entity_id
_entity_poly.type
_entity_poly.pdbx_seq_one_letter_code
_entity_poly.pdbx_strand_id
1 'polypeptide(L)'
;SILIILGAYLLAIRDFPLVLGTLLGAIICVVTRSMQMSQVLQCLSWPMLLTFGAGVAVSNAITKTGVAHALATIINVFGNWAEEGGMKVLGTTGRLVALAVVAQFMANTLSNAPAGLIIAPLALAVANNDDMLSPDGVCILVVITCNMALSTPFATGSNAAISNLAGFSHWQFLRFGLPAQAIVTIIVVGWTYYFEALKCSADPIGHGCTTREEA
;
A
#
# COMPACT_ATOMS: atom_id res chain seq x y z
N SER A 1 -27.60 -13.89 -9.74
CA SER A 1 -26.39 -13.08 -9.49
C SER A 1 -25.55 -13.60 -8.34
N ILE A 2 -26.06 -13.64 -7.09
CA ILE A 2 -25.27 -14.02 -5.90
C ILE A 2 -24.67 -15.43 -6.00
N LEU A 3 -25.44 -16.45 -6.43
CA LEU A 3 -24.94 -17.83 -6.59
C LEU A 3 -23.83 -17.98 -7.64
N ILE A 4 -23.86 -17.14 -8.69
CA ILE A 4 -22.86 -17.16 -9.77
C ILE A 4 -21.55 -16.50 -9.29
N ILE A 5 -21.67 -15.37 -8.58
CA ILE A 5 -20.53 -14.68 -7.96
C ILE A 5 -19.89 -15.57 -6.89
N LEU A 6 -20.70 -16.25 -6.07
CA LEU A 6 -20.22 -17.19 -5.06
C LEU A 6 -19.51 -18.40 -5.69
N GLY A 7 -20.04 -18.93 -6.80
CA GLY A 7 -19.43 -20.03 -7.55
C GLY A 7 -18.09 -19.66 -8.20
N ALA A 8 -18.00 -18.46 -8.79
CA ALA A 8 -16.75 -17.94 -9.35
C ALA A 8 -15.71 -17.64 -8.26
N TYR A 9 -16.15 -17.12 -7.11
CA TYR A 9 -15.30 -16.89 -5.94
C TYR A 9 -14.75 -18.21 -5.37
N LEU A 10 -15.59 -19.25 -5.24
CA LEU A 10 -15.17 -20.58 -4.78
C LEU A 10 -14.20 -21.26 -5.76
N LEU A 11 -14.35 -21.05 -7.07
CA LEU A 11 -13.40 -21.52 -8.08
C LEU A 11 -12.04 -20.81 -7.98
N ALA A 12 -12.01 -19.54 -7.57
CA ALA A 12 -10.79 -18.76 -7.42
C ALA A 12 -9.99 -19.11 -6.15
N ILE A 13 -10.62 -19.67 -5.11
CA ILE A 13 -9.93 -20.10 -3.88
C ILE A 13 -9.08 -21.37 -4.12
N ARG A 14 -9.39 -22.14 -5.17
CA ARG A 14 -8.80 -23.45 -5.42
C ARG A 14 -7.60 -23.34 -6.38
N ASP A 15 -6.51 -22.73 -5.95
CA ASP A 15 -5.22 -22.57 -6.68
C ASP A 15 -5.27 -21.98 -8.10
N PHE A 16 -6.45 -21.57 -8.58
CA PHE A 16 -6.61 -20.96 -9.89
C PHE A 16 -6.21 -19.47 -9.84
N PRO A 17 -5.56 -18.93 -10.88
CA PRO A 17 -5.26 -17.51 -10.97
C PRO A 17 -6.55 -16.68 -10.80
N LEU A 18 -6.55 -15.78 -9.82
CA LEU A 18 -7.69 -14.91 -9.50
C LEU A 18 -8.23 -14.17 -10.74
N VAL A 19 -7.32 -13.80 -11.65
CA VAL A 19 -7.65 -13.16 -12.94
C VAL A 19 -8.53 -14.06 -13.81
N LEU A 20 -8.20 -15.35 -13.94
CA LEU A 20 -9.01 -16.30 -14.71
C LEU A 20 -10.36 -16.54 -14.04
N GLY A 21 -10.39 -16.68 -12.71
CA GLY A 21 -11.63 -16.88 -11.95
C GLY A 21 -12.62 -15.71 -12.12
N THR A 22 -12.12 -14.49 -12.04
CA THR A 22 -12.93 -13.26 -12.22
C THR A 22 -13.41 -13.08 -13.66
N LEU A 23 -12.57 -13.35 -14.66
CA LEU A 23 -12.95 -13.31 -16.08
C LEU A 23 -14.04 -14.35 -16.40
N LEU A 24 -13.87 -15.59 -15.94
CA LEU A 24 -14.87 -16.64 -16.13
C LEU A 24 -16.19 -16.29 -15.43
N GLY A 25 -16.12 -15.78 -14.20
CA GLY A 25 -17.29 -15.28 -13.48
C GLY A 25 -18.04 -14.18 -14.23
N ALA A 26 -17.33 -13.21 -14.81
CA ALA A 26 -17.91 -12.15 -15.62
C ALA A 26 -18.59 -12.71 -16.89
N ILE A 27 -17.95 -13.64 -17.60
CA ILE A 27 -18.51 -14.29 -18.80
C ILE A 27 -19.81 -15.04 -18.45
N ILE A 28 -19.81 -15.83 -17.37
CA ILE A 28 -21.01 -16.57 -16.93
C ILE A 28 -22.14 -15.59 -16.59
N CYS A 29 -21.86 -14.47 -15.92
CA CYS A 29 -22.87 -13.45 -15.61
C CYS A 29 -23.51 -12.83 -16.86
N VAL A 30 -22.74 -12.63 -17.94
CA VAL A 30 -23.24 -12.11 -19.22
C VAL A 30 -24.04 -13.17 -19.97
N VAL A 31 -23.55 -14.41 -20.04
CA VAL A 31 -24.24 -15.53 -20.73
C VAL A 31 -25.57 -15.87 -20.06
N THR A 32 -25.61 -15.85 -18.73
CA THR A 32 -26.84 -16.05 -17.95
C THR A 32 -27.79 -14.86 -17.97
N ARG A 33 -27.44 -13.77 -18.67
CA ARG A 33 -28.19 -12.50 -18.76
C ARG A 33 -28.49 -11.86 -17.40
N SER A 34 -27.68 -12.17 -16.39
CA SER A 34 -27.80 -11.56 -15.07
C SER A 34 -27.33 -10.10 -15.06
N MET A 35 -26.44 -9.73 -16.00
CA MET A 35 -26.00 -8.37 -16.28
C MET A 35 -25.87 -8.18 -17.79
N GLN A 36 -26.24 -7.01 -18.29
CA GLN A 36 -25.99 -6.64 -19.68
C GLN A 36 -24.54 -6.17 -19.86
N MET A 37 -23.97 -6.38 -21.05
CA MET A 37 -22.60 -5.93 -21.38
C MET A 37 -22.41 -4.42 -21.16
N SER A 38 -23.44 -3.62 -21.42
CA SER A 38 -23.45 -2.18 -21.15
C SER A 38 -23.25 -1.85 -19.67
N GLN A 39 -23.83 -2.63 -18.76
CA GLN A 39 -23.68 -2.42 -17.31
C GLN A 39 -22.27 -2.78 -16.84
N VAL A 40 -21.68 -3.84 -17.40
CA VAL A 40 -20.29 -4.23 -17.10
C VAL A 40 -19.32 -3.12 -17.49
N LEU A 41 -19.49 -2.54 -18.69
CA LEU A 41 -18.67 -1.43 -19.16
C LEU A 41 -18.88 -0.14 -18.34
N GLN A 42 -20.08 0.10 -17.82
CA GLN A 42 -20.37 1.23 -16.93
C GLN A 42 -19.78 1.05 -15.53
N CYS A 43 -19.67 -0.19 -15.04
CA CYS A 43 -19.00 -0.49 -13.77
C CYS A 43 -17.47 -0.29 -13.84
N LEU A 44 -16.90 -0.27 -15.04
CA LEU A 44 -15.46 -0.09 -15.24
C LEU A 44 -15.09 1.39 -15.20
N SER A 45 -14.32 1.79 -14.19
CA SER A 45 -13.80 3.14 -14.08
C SER A 45 -12.55 3.30 -14.95
N TRP A 46 -12.71 3.87 -16.15
CA TRP A 46 -11.58 4.25 -17.01
C TRP A 46 -10.49 5.06 -16.28
N PRO A 47 -10.82 6.03 -15.41
CA PRO A 47 -9.81 6.77 -14.67
C PRO A 47 -8.95 5.85 -13.80
N MET A 48 -9.55 4.86 -13.13
CA MET A 48 -8.83 3.93 -12.26
C MET A 48 -7.86 3.06 -13.06
N LEU A 49 -8.29 2.51 -14.20
CA LEU A 49 -7.42 1.72 -15.08
C LEU A 49 -6.21 2.55 -15.57
N LEU A 50 -6.43 3.81 -15.91
CA LEU A 50 -5.36 4.72 -16.32
C LEU A 50 -4.40 5.03 -15.17
N THR A 51 -4.88 5.30 -13.94
CA THR A 51 -3.99 5.52 -12.79
C THR A 51 -3.20 4.28 -12.40
N PHE A 52 -3.79 3.08 -12.51
CA PHE A 52 -3.03 1.84 -12.30
C PHE A 52 -1.94 1.66 -13.36
N GLY A 53 -2.28 1.80 -14.64
CA GLY A 53 -1.30 1.68 -15.73
C GLY A 53 -0.17 2.72 -15.61
N ALA A 54 -0.53 3.98 -15.31
CA ALA A 54 0.43 5.05 -15.05
C ALA A 54 1.28 4.75 -13.81
N GLY A 55 0.69 4.22 -12.73
CA GLY A 55 1.40 3.83 -11.52
C GLY A 55 2.46 2.75 -11.78
N VAL A 56 2.15 1.74 -12.60
CA VAL A 56 3.12 0.71 -13.03
C VAL A 56 4.26 1.35 -13.81
N ALA A 57 3.94 2.21 -14.78
CA ALA A 57 4.94 2.87 -15.62
C ALA A 57 5.88 3.78 -14.79
N VAL A 58 5.31 4.55 -13.85
CA VAL A 58 6.05 5.43 -12.94
C VAL A 58 6.92 4.61 -11.98
N SER A 59 6.38 3.55 -11.37
CA SER A 59 7.14 2.65 -10.51
C SER A 59 8.36 2.07 -11.23
N ASN A 60 8.17 1.56 -12.45
CA ASN A 60 9.27 1.04 -13.28
C ASN A 60 10.30 2.12 -13.65
N ALA A 61 9.86 3.35 -13.94
CA ALA A 61 10.76 4.45 -14.24
C ALA A 61 11.59 4.85 -13.00
N ILE A 62 10.98 4.87 -11.81
CA ILE A 62 11.66 5.16 -10.54
C ILE A 62 12.75 4.11 -10.25
N THR A 63 12.45 2.83 -10.47
CA THR A 63 13.43 1.76 -10.30
C THR A 63 14.60 1.90 -11.29
N LYS A 64 14.32 2.18 -12.57
CA LYS A 64 15.35 2.31 -13.61
C LYS A 64 16.23 3.55 -13.47
N THR A 65 15.69 4.63 -12.93
CA THR A 65 16.41 5.90 -12.74
C THR A 65 17.22 5.94 -11.44
N GLY A 66 17.02 4.97 -10.53
CA GLY A 66 17.66 4.97 -9.22
C GLY A 66 17.12 6.03 -8.25
N VAL A 67 16.03 6.73 -8.62
CA VAL A 67 15.40 7.76 -7.77
C VAL A 67 14.93 7.16 -6.44
N ALA A 68 14.47 5.90 -6.44
CA ALA A 68 14.13 5.18 -5.21
C ALA A 68 15.30 5.12 -4.22
N HIS A 69 16.52 4.86 -4.69
CA HIS A 69 17.71 4.81 -3.84
C HIS A 69 18.12 6.19 -3.33
N ALA A 70 18.00 7.23 -4.17
CA ALA A 70 18.28 8.60 -3.75
C ALA A 70 17.30 9.06 -2.65
N LEU A 71 16.01 8.79 -2.82
CA LEU A 71 14.99 9.11 -1.81
C LEU A 71 15.18 8.30 -0.53
N ALA A 72 15.49 7.00 -0.63
CA ALA A 72 15.82 6.18 0.52
C ALA A 72 17.02 6.74 1.29
N THR A 73 18.06 7.20 0.59
CA THR A 73 19.24 7.82 1.21
C THR A 73 18.86 9.10 1.98
N ILE A 74 17.98 9.94 1.42
CA ILE A 74 17.48 11.14 2.11
C ILE A 74 16.72 10.75 3.37
N ILE A 75 15.79 9.79 3.27
CA ILE A 75 15.02 9.27 4.42
C ILE A 75 15.96 8.70 5.50
N ASN A 76 17.03 8.03 5.09
CA ASN A 76 18.04 7.48 5.99
C ASN A 76 18.85 8.59 6.68
N VAL A 77 19.24 9.65 5.97
CA VAL A 77 19.92 10.81 6.56
C VAL A 77 19.04 11.50 7.60
N PHE A 78 17.74 11.65 7.32
CA PHE A 78 16.78 12.16 8.32
C PHE A 78 16.64 11.23 9.52
N GLY A 79 16.69 9.91 9.32
CA GLY A 79 16.72 8.92 10.41
C GLY A 79 18.00 8.99 11.25
N ASN A 80 19.16 9.17 10.61
CA ASN A 80 20.47 9.22 11.28
C ASN A 80 20.64 10.49 12.12
N TRP A 81 20.07 11.62 11.68
CA TRP A 81 20.04 12.85 12.48
C TRP A 81 19.28 12.67 13.79
N ALA A 82 18.30 11.76 13.84
CA ALA A 82 17.61 11.37 15.06
C ALA A 82 18.43 10.39 15.93
N GLU A 83 19.33 9.61 15.34
CA GLU A 83 20.23 8.69 16.06
C GLU A 83 21.36 9.41 16.80
N GLU A 84 21.86 10.52 16.26
CA GLU A 84 22.93 11.33 16.89
C GLU A 84 22.52 11.92 18.26
N GLY A 85 21.23 11.93 18.58
CA GLY A 85 20.67 12.24 19.91
C GLY A 85 20.76 11.12 20.95
N GLY A 86 21.35 9.96 20.63
CA GLY A 86 21.69 8.91 21.61
C GLY A 86 20.71 7.74 21.75
N MET A 87 19.77 7.53 20.82
CA MET A 87 18.83 6.40 20.85
C MET A 87 18.65 5.77 19.46
N LYS A 88 19.34 4.65 19.20
CA LYS A 88 19.21 3.83 17.96
C LYS A 88 17.77 3.45 17.62
N VAL A 89 16.91 3.33 18.62
CA VAL A 89 15.47 3.00 18.49
C VAL A 89 14.68 4.05 17.69
N LEU A 90 15.12 5.32 17.71
CA LEU A 90 14.44 6.41 16.99
C LEU A 90 14.82 6.47 15.50
N GLY A 91 15.98 5.93 15.10
CA GLY A 91 16.44 5.93 13.71
C GLY A 91 15.54 5.10 12.79
N THR A 92 15.38 3.81 13.11
CA THR A 92 14.49 2.89 12.38
C THR A 92 13.04 3.33 12.43
N THR A 93 12.56 3.77 13.61
CA THR A 93 11.18 4.28 13.77
C THR A 93 10.94 5.53 12.92
N GLY A 94 11.91 6.45 12.86
CA GLY A 94 11.83 7.65 12.03
C GLY A 94 11.75 7.36 10.54
N ARG A 95 12.51 6.37 10.04
CA ARG A 95 12.45 5.90 8.65
C ARG A 95 11.08 5.30 8.32
N LEU A 96 10.53 4.46 9.21
CA LEU A 96 9.20 3.87 9.05
C LEU A 96 8.08 4.93 9.05
N VAL A 97 8.16 5.92 9.95
CA VAL A 97 7.20 7.03 9.98
C VAL A 97 7.29 7.87 8.70
N ALA A 98 8.50 8.23 8.26
CA ALA A 98 8.69 8.99 7.04
C ALA A 98 8.10 8.26 5.82
N LEU A 99 8.37 6.96 5.71
CA LEU A 99 7.82 6.12 4.65
C LEU A 99 6.29 6.05 4.71
N ALA A 100 5.72 5.83 5.90
CA ALA A 100 4.28 5.81 6.12
C ALA A 100 3.62 7.14 5.73
N VAL A 101 4.21 8.27 6.09
CA VAL A 101 3.69 9.61 5.76
C VAL A 101 3.73 9.86 4.26
N VAL A 102 4.83 9.53 3.59
CA VAL A 102 4.95 9.66 2.13
C VAL A 102 3.95 8.75 1.42
N ALA A 103 3.82 7.50 1.88
CA ALA A 103 2.86 6.53 1.36
C ALA A 103 1.41 7.04 1.51
N GLN A 104 1.09 7.61 2.68
CA GLN A 104 -0.22 8.15 2.97
C GLN A 104 -0.55 9.37 2.12
N PHE A 105 0.43 10.26 1.91
CA PHE A 105 0.28 11.45 1.07
C PHE A 105 0.02 11.09 -0.40
N MET A 106 0.77 10.13 -0.93
CA MET A 106 0.55 9.60 -2.28
C MET A 106 -0.83 8.93 -2.40
N ALA A 107 -1.21 8.11 -1.42
CA ALA A 107 -2.50 7.42 -1.42
C ALA A 107 -3.69 8.40 -1.35
N ASN A 108 -3.56 9.50 -0.61
CA ASN A 108 -4.57 10.56 -0.57
C ASN A 108 -4.74 11.29 -1.93
N THR A 109 -3.75 11.21 -2.85
CA THR A 109 -3.79 11.92 -4.14
C THR A 109 -4.18 11.02 -5.30
N LEU A 110 -3.67 9.79 -5.36
CA LEU A 110 -3.83 8.89 -6.52
C LEU A 110 -4.81 7.73 -6.31
N SER A 111 -5.24 7.46 -5.06
CA SER A 111 -5.85 6.22 -4.56
C SER A 111 -4.85 5.16 -4.05
N ASN A 112 -5.31 4.33 -3.11
CA ASN A 112 -4.49 3.43 -2.29
C ASN A 112 -3.58 2.50 -3.09
N ALA A 113 -4.15 1.82 -4.10
CA ALA A 113 -3.47 0.78 -4.84
C ALA A 113 -2.39 1.29 -5.82
N PRO A 114 -2.65 2.27 -6.70
CA PRO A 114 -1.59 2.86 -7.53
C PRO A 114 -0.51 3.57 -6.70
N ALA A 115 -0.87 4.20 -5.57
CA ALA A 115 0.12 4.78 -4.66
C ALA A 115 1.04 3.71 -4.05
N GLY A 116 0.50 2.60 -3.57
CA GLY A 116 1.29 1.48 -3.05
C GLY A 116 2.28 0.94 -4.10
N LEU A 117 1.86 0.86 -5.37
CA LEU A 117 2.71 0.40 -6.46
C LEU A 117 3.88 1.35 -6.76
N ILE A 118 3.65 2.66 -6.68
CA ILE A 118 4.71 3.68 -6.85
C ILE A 118 5.68 3.68 -5.67
N ILE A 119 5.18 3.43 -4.46
CA ILE A 119 6.00 3.43 -3.24
C ILE A 119 6.75 2.10 -3.03
N ALA A 120 6.28 0.99 -3.60
CA ALA A 120 6.92 -0.32 -3.49
C ALA A 120 8.45 -0.31 -3.75
N PRO A 121 8.99 0.25 -4.85
CA PRO A 121 10.44 0.28 -5.06
C PRO A 121 11.18 1.15 -4.05
N LEU A 122 10.54 2.20 -3.52
CA LEU A 122 11.10 3.01 -2.44
C LEU A 122 11.14 2.23 -1.12
N ALA A 123 10.08 1.48 -0.81
CA ALA A 123 9.99 0.64 0.38
C ALA A 123 11.09 -0.43 0.41
N LEU A 124 11.30 -1.10 -0.72
CA LEU A 124 12.39 -2.08 -0.90
C LEU A 124 13.77 -1.41 -0.76
N ALA A 125 13.95 -0.23 -1.37
CA ALA A 125 15.21 0.51 -1.24
C ALA A 125 15.47 0.94 0.22
N VAL A 126 14.47 1.31 1.00
CA VAL A 126 14.63 1.65 2.42
C VAL A 126 14.96 0.40 3.25
N ALA A 127 14.26 -0.72 3.02
CA ALA A 127 14.54 -1.99 3.70
C ALA A 127 15.97 -2.48 3.44
N ASN A 128 16.44 -2.41 2.20
CA ASN A 128 17.78 -2.87 1.82
C ASN A 128 18.94 -2.03 2.42
N ASN A 129 18.64 -0.86 2.98
CA ASN A 129 19.66 0.00 3.60
C ASN A 129 19.75 -0.18 5.13
N ASP A 130 18.89 -0.98 5.75
CA ASP A 130 18.85 -1.18 7.20
C ASP A 130 18.73 -2.68 7.51
N ASP A 131 19.79 -3.24 8.09
CA ASP A 131 19.87 -4.67 8.41
C ASP A 131 18.76 -5.12 9.38
N MET A 132 18.13 -4.20 10.13
CA MET A 132 17.06 -4.54 11.08
C MET A 132 15.67 -4.67 10.41
N LEU A 133 15.48 -4.20 9.17
CA LEU A 133 14.17 -4.21 8.51
C LEU A 133 14.09 -5.31 7.46
N SER A 134 13.13 -6.23 7.62
CA SER A 134 12.80 -7.17 6.56
C SER A 134 12.02 -6.46 5.43
N PRO A 135 12.34 -6.71 4.13
CA PRO A 135 11.57 -6.17 3.01
C PRO A 135 10.07 -6.45 3.13
N ASP A 136 9.71 -7.66 3.56
CA ASP A 136 8.32 -8.07 3.78
C ASP A 136 7.61 -7.19 4.81
N GLY A 137 8.23 -6.91 5.96
CA GLY A 137 7.63 -6.10 7.02
C GLY A 137 7.41 -4.65 6.60
N VAL A 138 8.36 -4.09 5.85
CA VAL A 138 8.26 -2.72 5.30
C VAL A 138 7.18 -2.65 4.23
N CYS A 139 7.08 -3.65 3.35
CA CYS A 139 6.03 -3.73 2.35
C CYS A 139 4.64 -3.84 3.00
N ILE A 140 4.48 -4.66 4.05
CA ILE A 140 3.21 -4.77 4.80
C ILE A 140 2.84 -3.43 5.44
N LEU A 141 3.80 -2.72 6.05
CA LEU A 141 3.59 -1.39 6.61
C LEU A 141 3.08 -0.40 5.55
N VAL A 142 3.71 -0.38 4.37
CA VAL A 142 3.28 0.47 3.24
C VAL A 142 1.88 0.09 2.77
N VAL A 143 1.58 -1.19 2.62
CA VAL A 143 0.25 -1.65 2.18
C VAL A 143 -0.83 -1.19 3.17
N ILE A 144 -0.60 -1.34 4.47
CA ILE A 144 -1.57 -0.92 5.48
C ILE A 144 -1.74 0.61 5.46
N THR A 145 -0.65 1.37 5.43
CA THR A 145 -0.69 2.84 5.43
C THR A 145 -1.34 3.41 4.16
N CYS A 146 -1.02 2.86 2.99
CA CYS A 146 -1.70 3.23 1.74
C CYS A 146 -3.21 2.97 1.80
N ASN A 147 -3.65 1.92 2.50
CA ASN A 147 -5.09 1.64 2.66
C ASN A 147 -5.81 2.60 3.61
N MET A 148 -5.07 3.35 4.43
CA MET A 148 -5.60 4.25 5.46
C MET A 148 -5.74 5.69 4.96
N ALA A 149 -5.97 5.88 3.66
CA ALA A 149 -6.15 7.19 3.02
C ALA A 149 -7.54 7.79 3.32
N LEU A 150 -7.70 8.34 4.52
CA LEU A 150 -8.96 8.89 5.05
C LEU A 150 -9.07 10.42 4.92
N SER A 151 -7.97 11.11 4.59
CA SER A 151 -7.90 12.58 4.62
C SER A 151 -8.54 13.28 3.43
N THR A 152 -8.88 12.57 2.35
CA THR A 152 -9.48 13.16 1.17
C THR A 152 -10.65 12.32 0.64
N PRO A 153 -11.68 12.98 0.06
CA PRO A 153 -12.81 12.29 -0.53
C PRO A 153 -12.42 11.52 -1.81
N PHE A 154 -11.36 11.95 -2.51
CA PHE A 154 -10.91 11.33 -3.76
C PHE A 154 -10.09 10.05 -3.57
N ALA A 155 -9.58 9.78 -2.37
CA ALA A 155 -8.69 8.66 -2.12
C ALA A 155 -9.36 7.30 -2.35
N THR A 156 -10.63 7.15 -1.95
CA THR A 156 -11.38 5.89 -2.10
C THR A 156 -12.81 6.15 -2.54
N GLY A 157 -13.37 5.21 -3.32
CA GLY A 157 -14.76 5.29 -3.79
C GLY A 157 -15.78 5.35 -2.63
N SER A 158 -15.45 4.74 -1.48
CA SER A 158 -16.28 4.83 -0.27
C SER A 158 -16.29 6.25 0.31
N ASN A 159 -15.13 6.90 0.43
CA ASN A 159 -15.04 8.27 0.94
C ASN A 159 -15.75 9.26 -0.01
N ALA A 160 -15.60 9.06 -1.32
CA ALA A 160 -16.29 9.86 -2.34
C ALA A 160 -17.81 9.68 -2.30
N ALA A 161 -18.29 8.46 -2.07
CA ALA A 161 -19.71 8.20 -1.93
C ALA A 161 -20.28 8.94 -0.72
N ILE A 162 -19.63 8.82 0.44
CA ILE A 162 -20.06 9.48 1.68
C ILE A 162 -20.01 11.00 1.54
N SER A 163 -18.97 11.57 0.92
CA SER A 163 -18.89 13.02 0.71
C SER A 163 -20.03 13.55 -0.16
N ASN A 164 -20.42 12.79 -1.19
CA ASN A 164 -21.54 13.14 -2.06
C ASN A 164 -22.91 13.00 -1.36
N LEU A 165 -23.09 11.99 -0.52
CA LEU A 165 -24.33 11.75 0.22
C LEU A 165 -24.51 12.72 1.41
N ALA A 166 -23.43 13.03 2.13
CA ALA A 166 -23.48 13.82 3.36
C ALA A 166 -23.13 15.31 3.15
N GLY A 167 -22.65 15.70 1.96
CA GLY A 167 -22.31 17.09 1.64
C GLY A 167 -21.10 17.64 2.41
N PHE A 168 -20.19 16.78 2.87
CA PHE A 168 -19.01 17.21 3.62
C PHE A 168 -18.05 18.04 2.76
N SER A 169 -17.53 19.13 3.34
CA SER A 169 -16.46 19.92 2.74
C SER A 169 -15.11 19.21 2.83
N HIS A 170 -14.22 19.47 1.87
CA HIS A 170 -12.83 18.96 1.86
C HIS A 170 -12.09 19.22 3.18
N TRP A 171 -12.33 20.37 3.81
CA TRP A 171 -11.73 20.73 5.09
C TRP A 171 -12.23 19.88 6.26
N GLN A 172 -13.48 19.41 6.21
CA GLN A 172 -14.01 18.53 7.24
C GLN A 172 -13.37 17.14 7.13
N PHE A 173 -13.21 16.62 5.90
CA PHE A 173 -12.48 15.37 5.66
C PHE A 173 -11.04 15.44 6.15
N LEU A 174 -10.30 16.51 5.86
CA LEU A 174 -8.93 16.68 6.35
C LEU A 174 -8.86 16.73 7.88
N ARG A 175 -9.78 17.45 8.53
CA ARG A 175 -9.81 17.61 9.98
C ARG A 175 -10.07 16.30 10.72
N PHE A 176 -10.86 15.38 10.16
CA PHE A 176 -11.13 14.07 10.77
C PHE A 176 -10.16 12.98 10.29
N GLY A 177 -9.73 13.04 9.03
CA GLY A 177 -8.84 12.05 8.43
C GLY A 177 -7.41 12.15 8.91
N LEU A 178 -6.85 13.36 9.08
CA LEU A 178 -5.46 13.52 9.51
C LEU A 178 -5.20 12.96 10.92
N PRO A 179 -6.04 13.22 11.94
CA PRO A 179 -5.88 12.60 13.26
C PRO A 179 -5.98 11.08 13.21
N ALA A 180 -6.93 10.54 12.44
CA ALA A 180 -7.08 9.09 12.29
C ALA A 180 -5.85 8.46 11.62
N GLN A 181 -5.32 9.10 10.57
CA GLN A 181 -4.08 8.67 9.90
C GLN A 181 -2.88 8.69 10.83
N ALA A 182 -2.76 9.72 11.69
CA ALA A 182 -1.68 9.81 12.66
C ALA A 182 -1.74 8.65 13.68
N ILE A 183 -2.93 8.35 14.21
CA ILE A 183 -3.12 7.24 15.16
C ILE A 183 -2.74 5.90 14.50
N VAL A 184 -3.22 5.65 13.28
CA VAL A 184 -2.91 4.41 12.58
C VAL A 184 -1.43 4.31 12.25
N THR A 185 -0.79 5.40 11.85
CA THR A 185 0.66 5.44 11.60
C THR A 185 1.43 5.03 12.85
N ILE A 186 1.08 5.57 14.02
CA ILE A 186 1.73 5.21 15.29
C ILE A 186 1.56 3.72 15.60
N ILE A 187 0.34 3.19 15.46
CA ILE A 187 0.04 1.78 15.75
C ILE A 187 0.82 0.86 14.79
N VAL A 188 0.78 1.16 13.49
CA VAL A 188 1.39 0.31 12.45
C VAL A 188 2.90 0.34 12.56
N VAL A 189 3.51 1.51 12.79
CA VAL A 189 4.96 1.62 13.02
C VAL A 189 5.38 0.87 14.29
N GLY A 190 4.64 1.03 15.39
CA GLY A 190 4.92 0.30 16.63
C GLY A 190 4.77 -1.21 16.48
N TRP A 191 3.76 -1.65 15.72
CA TRP A 191 3.53 -3.06 15.39
C TRP A 191 4.67 -3.63 14.54
N THR A 192 5.05 -2.95 13.46
CA THR A 192 6.16 -3.37 12.60
C THR A 192 7.47 -3.42 13.38
N TYR A 193 7.79 -2.41 14.18
CA TYR A 193 8.98 -2.42 15.03
C TYR A 193 8.99 -3.61 16.01
N TYR A 194 7.87 -3.88 16.69
CA TYR A 194 7.77 -4.99 17.62
C TYR A 194 7.93 -6.35 16.92
N PHE A 195 7.34 -6.53 15.75
CA PHE A 195 7.46 -7.76 14.97
C PHE A 195 8.89 -7.99 14.45
N GLU A 196 9.56 -6.96 13.95
CA GLU A 196 10.96 -7.08 13.51
C GLU A 196 11.90 -7.32 14.69
N ALA A 197 11.67 -6.67 15.84
CA ALA A 197 12.42 -6.94 17.06
C ALA A 197 12.26 -8.40 17.55
N LEU A 198 11.06 -8.97 17.42
CA LEU A 198 10.80 -10.37 17.74
C LEU A 198 11.51 -11.32 16.78
N LYS A 199 11.48 -11.05 15.46
CA LYS A 199 12.19 -11.87 14.46
C LYS A 199 13.70 -11.87 14.71
N CYS A 200 14.27 -10.71 15.02
CA CYS A 200 15.70 -10.57 15.33
C CYS A 200 16.09 -11.31 16.63
N SER A 201 15.20 -11.34 17.64
CA SER A 201 15.42 -12.09 18.89
C SER A 201 15.26 -13.61 18.71
N ALA A 202 14.38 -14.05 17.81
CA ALA A 202 14.07 -15.45 17.55
C ALA A 202 15.13 -16.16 16.67
N ASP A 203 15.97 -15.41 15.96
CA ASP A 203 17.07 -15.96 15.14
C ASP A 203 18.46 -15.52 15.64
N PRO A 204 19.02 -16.20 16.67
CA PRO A 204 20.36 -15.90 17.18
C PRO A 204 21.49 -16.35 16.25
N ILE A 205 21.18 -16.98 15.11
CA ILE A 205 22.15 -17.52 14.14
C ILE A 205 22.00 -16.80 12.79
N GLY A 206 21.80 -15.48 12.78
CA GLY A 206 22.19 -14.58 11.68
C GLY A 206 21.71 -14.87 10.25
N HIS A 207 20.74 -15.76 10.04
CA HIS A 207 20.29 -16.15 8.69
C HIS A 207 18.99 -15.43 8.26
N GLY A 208 18.21 -14.88 9.20
CA GLY A 208 16.96 -14.18 8.95
C GLY A 208 17.06 -12.66 8.75
N CYS A 209 18.14 -12.02 9.23
CA CYS A 209 18.46 -10.61 8.91
C CYS A 209 19.26 -10.48 7.60
N THR A 210 19.65 -11.58 6.98
CA THR A 210 20.48 -11.60 5.78
C THR A 210 19.80 -12.37 4.64
N THR A 211 18.55 -12.05 4.31
CA THR A 211 18.10 -12.29 2.93
C THR A 211 18.63 -11.17 2.05
N ARG A 212 19.96 -11.19 1.84
CA ARG A 212 20.55 -10.75 0.58
C ARG A 212 19.89 -11.59 -0.50
N GLU A 213 18.96 -11.00 -1.23
CA GLU A 213 18.44 -11.58 -2.46
C GLU A 213 19.53 -11.41 -3.53
N GLU A 214 20.50 -12.33 -3.51
CA GLU A 214 21.19 -12.76 -4.72
C GLU A 214 20.21 -13.64 -5.51
N ALA A 215 19.50 -13.06 -6.47
CA ALA A 215 19.07 -13.68 -7.74
C ALA A 215 18.34 -12.67 -8.64
#